data_AF-A0A382X0I4-F1
#
_entry.id   AF-A0A382X0I4-F1
#
_cell.length_a   1.000
_cell.length_b   1.000
_cell.length_c   1.000
_cell.angle_alpha   90.00
_cell.angle_beta   90.00
_cell.angle_gamma   90.00
#
_symmetry.space_group_name_H-M   'P 1'
#
loop_
_entity.id
_entity.type
_entity.pdbx_description
1 polymer ?
#
loop_
_entity_poly.entity_id
_entity_poly.type
_entity_poly.pdbx_seq_one_letter_code
_entity_poly.pdbx_strand_id
1 'polypeptide(L)' 'VGFSVSKRVGNAVTRNKIKRKLREIIRNEDLPGGWDIVFIARKKCSISNYMTLSHSVKSLFSLAKLNDPQNYKEPNA' A
#
# COMPACT_ATOMS: atom_id res chain seq x y z
N VAL A 1 -5.73 4.13 -5.75
CA VAL A 1 -5.32 3.11 -4.75
C VAL A 1 -6.46 2.79 -3.78
N GLY A 2 -6.84 1.51 -3.67
CA GLY A 2 -7.86 1.03 -2.73
C GLY A 2 -7.24 0.39 -1.47
N PHE A 3 -7.97 0.38 -0.36
CA PHE A 3 -7.55 -0.30 0.88
C PHE A 3 -8.62 -1.26 1.37
N SER A 4 -8.26 -2.53 1.50
CA SER A 4 -9.06 -3.56 2.17
C SER A 4 -8.46 -3.88 3.53
N VAL A 5 -9.20 -3.60 4.60
CA VAL A 5 -8.76 -3.83 5.99
C VAL A 5 -9.83 -4.64 6.72
N SER A 6 -9.54 -5.93 6.96
CA SER A 6 -10.50 -6.84 7.61
C SER A 6 -10.81 -6.44 9.06
N LYS A 7 -12.01 -6.78 9.55
CA LYS A 7 -12.41 -6.56 10.96
C LYS A 7 -11.46 -7.23 11.96
N ARG A 8 -10.78 -8.32 11.56
CA ARG A 8 -9.80 -9.05 12.37
C ARG A 8 -8.52 -8.25 12.68
N VAL A 9 -8.26 -7.16 11.97
CA VAL A 9 -7.11 -6.27 12.20
C VAL A 9 -7.30 -5.42 13.46
N GLY A 10 -8.54 -5.07 13.82
CA GLY A 10 -8.84 -4.29 15.00
C GLY A 10 -10.09 -3.42 14.85
N ASN A 11 -10.31 -2.55 15.84
CA ASN A 11 -11.43 -1.61 15.86
C ASN A 11 -11.33 -0.56 14.73
N ALA A 12 -12.37 0.27 14.58
CA ALA A 12 -12.42 1.29 13.53
C ALA A 12 -11.23 2.27 13.60
N VAL A 13 -10.82 2.68 14.80
CA VAL A 13 -9.71 3.63 15.02
C VAL A 13 -8.38 3.03 14.55
N THR A 14 -8.07 1.80 14.96
CA THR A 14 -6.84 1.08 14.53
C THR A 14 -6.82 0.90 13.01
N ARG A 15 -7.95 0.50 12.40
CA ARG A 15 -8.05 0.35 10.93
C ARG A 15 -7.85 1.68 10.21
N ASN A 16 -8.43 2.76 10.72
CA ASN A 16 -8.28 4.09 10.12
C ASN A 16 -6.84 4.63 10.28
N LYS A 17 -6.19 4.36 11.41
CA LYS A 17 -4.78 4.70 11.64
C LYS A 17 -3.88 3.98 10.63
N ILE A 18 -4.10 2.69 10.39
CA ILE A 18 -3.35 1.93 9.37
C ILE A 18 -3.58 2.50 7.97
N LYS A 19 -4.83 2.75 7.58
CA LYS A 19 -5.15 3.36 6.28
C LYS A 19 -4.48 4.72 6.10
N ARG A 20 -4.45 5.57 7.14
CA ARG A 20 -3.76 6.86 7.12
C ARG A 20 -2.25 6.69 6.91
N LYS A 21 -1.60 5.82 7.68
CA LYS A 21 -0.16 5.55 7.53
C LYS A 21 0.19 5.03 6.13
N LEU A 22 -0.57 4.06 5.63
CA LEU A 22 -0.32 3.49 4.31
C LEU A 22 -0.53 4.51 3.19
N ARG A 23 -1.59 5.35 3.27
CA ARG A 23 -1.78 6.44 2.32
C ARG A 23 -0.61 7.41 2.31
N GLU A 24 -0.10 7.77 3.48
CA GLU A 24 1.03 8.69 3.58
C GLU A 24 2.32 8.09 3.00
N ILE A 25 2.57 6.81 3.27
CA ILE A 25 3.70 6.09 2.67
C ILE A 25 3.58 6.12 1.14
N ILE A 26 2.44 5.69 0.60
CA ILE A 26 2.21 5.60 -0.84
C ILE A 26 2.29 6.98 -1.51
N ARG A 27 1.81 8.04 -0.85
CA ARG A 27 1.88 9.42 -1.36
C ARG A 27 3.33 9.91 -1.54
N ASN A 28 4.26 9.41 -0.73
CA ASN A 28 5.68 9.74 -0.82
C ASN A 28 6.44 8.87 -1.82
N GLU A 29 5.81 7.86 -2.42
CA GLU A 29 6.42 7.03 -3.47
C GLU A 29 6.02 7.57 -4.84
N ASP A 30 6.99 7.69 -5.75
CA ASP A 30 6.77 8.12 -7.13
C ASP A 30 6.30 6.93 -7.96
N LEU A 31 4.99 6.65 -7.93
CA LEU A 31 4.38 5.54 -8.65
C LEU A 31 3.97 5.97 -10.06
N PRO A 32 4.33 5.20 -11.10
CA PRO A 32 3.82 5.45 -12.44
C PRO A 32 2.30 5.27 -12.46
N GLY A 33 1.63 6.11 -13.24
CA GLY A 33 0.19 6.02 -13.47
C GLY A 33 -0.21 4.74 -14.24
N GLY A 34 -1.51 4.55 -14.45
CA GLY A 34 -2.05 3.43 -15.25
C GLY A 34 -2.32 2.14 -14.49
N TRP A 35 -2.22 2.15 -13.16
CA TRP A 35 -2.42 0.96 -12.32
C TRP A 35 -3.56 1.11 -11.32
N ASP A 36 -4.42 0.09 -11.28
CA ASP A 36 -5.37 -0.11 -10.18
C ASP A 36 -4.76 -0.97 -9.08
N ILE A 37 -4.31 -0.33 -8.01
CA ILE A 37 -3.65 -1.00 -6.88
C ILE A 37 -4.60 -1.11 -5.69
N VAL A 38 -4.78 -2.32 -5.16
CA VAL A 38 -5.53 -2.60 -3.93
C VAL A 38 -4.61 -3.16 -2.85
N PHE A 39 -4.51 -2.46 -1.71
CA PHE A 39 -3.74 -2.91 -0.56
C PHE A 39 -4.61 -3.70 0.42
N ILE A 40 -4.18 -4.92 0.75
CA ILE A 40 -4.81 -5.77 1.76
C ILE A 40 -4.00 -5.73 3.05
N ALA A 41 -4.51 -5.03 4.07
CA ALA A 41 -3.85 -4.95 5.37
C ALA A 41 -4.08 -6.24 6.18
N ARG A 42 -3.00 -6.95 6.49
CA ARG A 42 -3.01 -8.16 7.32
C ARG A 42 -2.98 -7.81 8.81
N LYS A 43 -3.36 -8.75 9.68
CA LYS A 43 -3.42 -8.55 11.15
C LYS A 43 -2.12 -7.97 11.73
N LYS A 44 -0.96 -8.38 11.20
CA LYS A 44 0.37 -7.88 11.62
C LYS A 44 0.52 -6.35 11.48
N CYS A 45 -0.18 -5.71 10.54
CA CYS A 45 -0.12 -4.26 10.34
C CYS A 45 -0.62 -3.44 11.55
N SER A 46 -1.41 -4.06 12.45
CA SER A 46 -1.94 -3.39 13.65
C SER A 46 -0.86 -3.03 14.68
N ILE A 47 0.20 -3.83 14.75
CA ILE A 47 1.31 -3.67 15.70
C ILE A 47 2.57 -3.08 15.04
N SER A 48 2.60 -2.95 13.71
CA SER A 48 3.75 -2.42 12.98
C SER A 48 3.88 -0.90 13.14
N ASN A 49 5.11 -0.44 13.30
CA ASN A 49 5.43 0.99 13.25
C ASN A 49 5.46 1.50 11.80
N TYR A 50 5.62 2.82 11.63
CA TYR A 50 5.64 3.45 10.31
C TYR A 50 6.78 2.92 9.42
N MET A 51 7.99 2.81 9.99
CA MET A 51 9.17 2.38 9.24
C MET A 51 9.02 0.96 8.69
N THR A 52 8.53 0.03 9.50
CA THR A 52 8.25 -1.34 9.07
C THR A 52 7.19 -1.39 7.96
N LEU A 53 6.15 -0.56 8.06
CA LEU A 53 5.13 -0.47 7.01
C LEU A 53 5.71 0.12 5.73
N SER A 54 6.55 1.16 5.82
CA SER A 54 7.19 1.78 4.67
C SER A 54 8.10 0.81 3.94
N HIS A 55 8.98 0.10 4.65
CA HIS A 55 9.80 -0.95 4.07
C HIS A 55 8.96 -2.03 3.39
N SER A 56 7.88 -2.48 4.04
CA SER A 56 6.99 -3.49 3.45
C SER A 56 6.35 -3.02 2.14
N VAL A 57 5.91 -1.75 2.07
CA VAL A 57 5.33 -1.17 0.86
C VAL A 57 6.38 -1.08 -0.26
N LYS A 58 7.58 -0.58 0.05
CA LYS A 58 8.69 -0.50 -0.94
C LYS A 58 9.07 -1.86 -1.49
N SER A 59 9.18 -2.87 -0.62
CA SER A 59 9.43 -4.26 -1.04
C SER A 59 8.33 -4.77 -1.97
N LEU A 60 7.05 -4.50 -1.66
CA LEU A 60 5.93 -4.90 -2.52
C LEU A 60 5.99 -4.22 -3.90
N PHE A 61 6.34 -2.93 -3.97
CA PHE A 61 6.46 -2.22 -5.26
C PHE A 61 7.63 -2.73 -6.09
N SER A 62 8.76 -3.02 -5.46
CA SER A 62 9.89 -3.67 -6.12
C SER A 62 9.52 -5.05 -6.68
N LEU A 63 8.81 -5.87 -5.89
CA LEU A 63 8.33 -7.19 -6.32
C LEU A 63 7.31 -7.11 -7.45
N ALA A 64 6.42 -6.11 -7.42
CA ALA A 64 5.44 -5.86 -8.46
C ALA A 64 6.04 -5.19 -9.70
N LYS A 65 7.35 -4.86 -9.69
CA LYS A 65 8.06 -4.12 -10.75
C LYS A 65 7.37 -2.79 -11.10
N LEU A 66 6.80 -2.13 -10.09
CA LEU A 66 6.13 -0.84 -10.25
C LEU A 66 7.10 0.35 -10.15
N ASN A 67 8.33 0.10 -9.71
CA ASN A 67 9.40 1.10 -9.63
C ASN A 67 10.20 1.21 -10.94
N ASP A 68 9.84 0.44 -11.96
CA ASP A 68 10.49 0.47 -13.27
C ASP A 68 9.65 1.32 -14.23
N PRO A 69 10.18 2.47 -14.71
CA PRO A 69 9.46 3.34 -15.64
C PRO A 69 9.15 2.66 -16.98
N GLN A 70 9.81 1.54 -17.33
CA GLN A 70 9.55 0.78 -18.55
C GLN A 70 8.29 -0.10 -18.48
N ASN A 71 7.70 -0.26 -17.30
CA ASN A 71 6.58 -1.19 -17.09
C ASN A 71 5.21 -0.51 -17.19
N TYR A 72 5.09 0.68 -17.79
CA TYR A 72 3.79 1.34 -17.99
C TYR A 72 2.86 0.44 -18.81
N LYS A 73 1.80 -0.07 -18.18
CA LYS A 73 0.68 -0.66 -18.91
C LYS A 73 -0.27 0.45 -19.30
N GLU A 74 -0.53 0.57 -20.61
CA GLU A 74 -1.54 1.49 -21.12
C GLU A 74 -2.88 1.22 -20.41
N PRO A 75 -3.57 2.26 -19.92
CA PRO A 75 -4.73 2.07 -19.05
C PRO A 75 -5.92 1.35 -19.70
N ASN A 76 -5.99 1.20 -21.03
CA ASN A 76 -7.15 0.60 -21.72
C ASN A 76 -6.78 0.01 -23.11
N ALA A 77 -6.22 -1.20 -23.17
CA ALA A 77 -6.21 -2.01 -24.39
C ALA A 77 -7.41 -2.99 -24.40
#